data_AF-A0A940SXU4-F1
#
_entry.id   AF-A0A940SXU4-F1
#
_cell.length_a   1.000
_cell.length_b   1.000
_cell.length_c   1.000
_cell.angle_alpha   90.00
_cell.angle_beta   90.00
_cell.angle_gamma   90.00
#
_symmetry.space_group_name_H-M   'P 1'
#
loop_
_entity.id
_entity.type
_entity.pdbx_description
1 polymer ?
#
loop_
_entity_poly.entity_id
_entity_poly.type
_entity_poly.pdbx_seq_one_letter_code
_entity_poly.pdbx_strand_id
1 'polypeptide(L)'
;MNLTEIIKERTKLKEPAEIINQLLVEMYLHKKISTGELGTRLSLPIPVVAAIRKELTKFGLVINQGGPLLSRKGLIYVEQQLGWSTINKDYYLKLLNSQTERTYLSKQLVAELSAGVLQRPPVEVRYDQAFATLETSVARAFSLLAKHQLVNHRVLFLGDDDLTSLAVGLLLKKIGRPHIKNNAVTIYEMSGEIIRCLKESAVNLDLEIDCFQIDFRDSYPELYLNQFDVVFVDPPYTLSGLKLFLSRAIGASRLGTGMIYLSFGKKAPAEQLAIQQLISNQNLIVADIRRDFNQYQGAAIIGGKSDLYVLSTTADSYPVIPKASNWNQFIYTGEVNIKQVIYRCPNCQQLFPMEGLTPIVTIEMLKEKGCSMCGGKKFARLTPNAPIQKSKQRLGNHYLLDLNDCSEGILSSVKSVEEIMLAIICKCQLTVVNHCFH
;
A
#
# COMPACT_ATOMS: atom_id res chain seq x y z
N MET A 1 7.25 -29.92 -2.26
CA MET A 1 7.46 -28.93 -1.19
C MET A 1 8.60 -28.02 -1.60
N ASN A 2 8.45 -26.69 -1.47
CA ASN A 2 9.48 -25.71 -1.80
C ASN A 2 10.69 -25.90 -0.86
N LEU A 3 11.92 -25.69 -1.34
CA LEU A 3 13.15 -25.86 -0.56
C LEU A 3 13.13 -25.01 0.72
N THR A 4 12.69 -23.75 0.61
CA THR A 4 12.62 -22.82 1.74
C THR A 4 11.68 -23.32 2.83
N GLU A 5 10.53 -23.89 2.46
CA GLU A 5 9.59 -24.49 3.42
C GLU A 5 10.21 -25.69 4.14
N ILE A 6 10.91 -26.57 3.41
CA ILE A 6 11.61 -27.72 4.03
C ILE A 6 12.64 -27.23 5.07
N ILE A 7 13.40 -26.18 4.73
CA ILE A 7 14.39 -25.62 5.66
C ILE A 7 13.70 -24.95 6.85
N LYS A 8 12.60 -24.21 6.63
CA LYS A 8 11.80 -23.59 7.69
C LYS A 8 11.33 -24.66 8.69
N GLU A 9 10.78 -25.77 8.22
CA GLU A 9 10.32 -26.87 9.06
C GLU A 9 11.47 -27.50 9.86
N ARG A 10 12.57 -27.86 9.19
CA ARG A 10 13.73 -28.51 9.83
C ARG A 10 14.42 -27.63 10.87
N THR A 11 14.37 -26.31 10.68
CA THR A 11 14.94 -25.34 11.62
C THR A 11 13.95 -24.84 12.66
N LYS A 12 12.66 -25.23 12.56
CA LYS A 12 11.56 -24.69 13.36
C LYS A 12 11.54 -23.15 13.33
N LEU A 13 11.83 -22.59 12.16
CA LEU A 13 11.91 -21.16 11.94
C LEU A 13 10.52 -20.54 12.12
N LYS A 14 10.44 -19.49 12.94
CA LYS A 14 9.17 -18.79 13.21
C LYS A 14 8.87 -17.76 12.13
N GLU A 15 9.93 -17.23 11.53
CA GLU A 15 9.91 -16.26 10.46
C GLU A 15 9.37 -16.85 9.14
N PRO A 16 8.93 -16.01 8.20
CA PRO A 16 8.51 -16.48 6.88
C PRO A 16 9.65 -17.17 6.14
N ALA A 17 9.35 -18.22 5.36
CA ALA A 17 10.37 -18.99 4.65
C ALA A 17 11.18 -18.14 3.64
N GLU A 18 10.61 -17.02 3.19
CA GLU A 18 11.25 -16.06 2.28
C GLU A 18 12.56 -15.47 2.84
N ILE A 19 12.73 -15.42 4.16
CA ILE A 19 13.98 -14.93 4.79
C ILE A 19 15.19 -15.78 4.38
N ILE A 20 14.96 -17.05 4.00
CA ILE A 20 15.99 -17.98 3.53
C ILE A 20 16.48 -17.58 2.14
N ASN A 21 15.57 -17.13 1.26
CA ASN A 21 15.94 -16.59 -0.04
C ASN A 21 16.71 -15.27 0.12
N GLN A 22 16.27 -14.40 1.04
CA GLN A 22 16.99 -13.15 1.34
C GLN A 22 18.41 -13.41 1.85
N LEU A 23 18.61 -14.45 2.68
CA LEU A 23 19.94 -14.88 3.13
C LEU A 23 20.82 -15.33 1.96
N LEU A 24 20.28 -16.10 1.01
CA LEU A 24 21.01 -16.50 -0.19
C LEU A 24 21.34 -15.31 -1.09
N VAL A 25 20.45 -14.34 -1.22
CA VAL A 25 20.68 -13.09 -1.97
C VAL A 25 21.79 -12.26 -1.31
N GLU A 26 21.79 -12.12 0.01
CA GLU A 26 22.86 -11.41 0.73
C GLU A 26 24.23 -12.07 0.52
N MET A 27 24.29 -13.41 0.59
CA MET A 27 25.50 -14.16 0.26
C MET A 27 25.87 -14.05 -1.23
N TYR A 28 24.89 -13.92 -2.11
CA TYR A 28 25.12 -13.70 -3.52
C TYR A 28 25.73 -12.33 -3.76
N LEU A 29 25.20 -11.27 -3.16
CA LEU A 29 25.68 -9.89 -3.30
C LEU A 29 27.06 -9.71 -2.67
N HIS A 30 27.27 -10.27 -1.48
CA HIS A 30 28.48 -10.11 -0.69
C HIS A 30 29.37 -11.35 -0.83
N LYS A 31 30.40 -11.26 -1.70
CA LYS A 31 31.32 -12.38 -2.01
C LYS A 31 31.88 -13.08 -0.76
N LYS A 32 32.10 -12.38 0.35
CA LYS A 32 32.36 -12.97 1.68
C LYS A 32 31.59 -12.15 2.70
N ILE A 33 30.78 -12.82 3.51
CA ILE A 33 29.97 -12.17 4.56
C ILE A 33 29.98 -13.05 5.81
N SER A 34 30.04 -12.47 7.01
CA SER A 34 30.02 -13.26 8.25
C SER A 34 28.60 -13.67 8.64
N THR A 35 28.44 -14.72 9.46
CA THR A 35 27.13 -15.08 10.04
C THR A 35 26.54 -13.93 10.87
N GLY A 36 27.40 -13.19 11.58
CA GLY A 36 26.97 -12.02 12.36
C GLY A 36 26.44 -10.91 11.46
N GLU A 37 27.15 -10.61 10.37
CA GLU A 37 26.71 -9.59 9.40
C GLU A 37 25.42 -9.99 8.69
N LEU A 38 25.26 -11.27 8.31
CA LEU A 38 23.99 -11.79 7.78
C LEU A 38 22.84 -11.59 8.79
N GLY A 39 23.09 -11.85 10.08
CA GLY A 39 22.12 -11.60 11.15
C GLY A 39 21.72 -10.13 11.26
N THR A 40 22.69 -9.23 11.25
CA THR A 40 22.44 -7.78 11.30
C THR A 40 21.62 -7.30 10.11
N ARG A 41 21.96 -7.71 8.88
CA ARG A 41 21.27 -7.27 7.65
C ARG A 41 19.82 -7.74 7.60
N LEU A 42 19.55 -8.97 8.04
CA LEU A 42 18.22 -9.57 8.03
C LEU A 42 17.45 -9.40 9.35
N SER A 43 18.03 -8.70 10.33
CA SER A 43 17.46 -8.56 11.68
C SER A 43 17.13 -9.91 12.34
N LEU A 44 17.99 -10.91 12.12
CA LEU A 44 17.83 -12.26 12.66
C LEU A 44 18.83 -12.55 13.79
N PRO A 45 18.43 -13.29 14.83
CA PRO A 45 19.36 -13.81 15.82
C PRO A 45 20.44 -14.69 15.16
N ILE A 46 21.71 -14.50 15.56
CA ILE A 46 22.85 -15.26 15.02
C ILE A 46 22.62 -16.79 15.07
N PRO A 47 22.05 -17.39 16.15
CA PRO A 47 21.77 -18.82 16.18
C PRO A 47 20.79 -19.28 15.10
N VAL A 48 19.80 -18.45 14.76
CA VAL A 48 18.81 -18.74 13.71
C VAL A 48 19.50 -18.76 12.34
N VAL A 49 20.31 -17.74 12.04
CA VAL A 49 21.12 -17.68 10.80
C VAL A 49 22.05 -18.89 10.70
N ALA A 50 22.71 -19.26 11.79
CA ALA A 50 23.59 -20.43 11.83
C ALA A 50 22.85 -21.74 11.54
N ALA A 51 21.62 -21.90 12.06
CA ALA A 51 20.77 -23.06 11.82
C ALA A 51 20.32 -23.14 10.35
N ILE A 52 19.83 -22.04 9.77
CA ILE A 52 19.45 -21.96 8.35
C ILE A 52 20.64 -22.33 7.47
N ARG A 53 21.81 -21.74 7.74
CA ARG A 53 23.04 -22.01 6.99
C ARG A 53 23.44 -23.49 7.05
N LYS A 54 23.34 -24.12 8.21
CA LYS A 54 23.66 -25.55 8.36
C LYS A 54 22.78 -26.41 7.45
N GLU A 55 21.49 -26.11 7.36
CA GLU A 55 20.60 -26.78 6.40
C GLU A 55 20.96 -26.46 4.95
N LEU A 56 21.22 -25.20 4.60
CA LEU A 56 21.66 -24.82 3.26
C LEU A 56 22.95 -25.55 2.82
N THR A 57 23.87 -25.81 3.75
CA THR A 57 25.06 -26.64 3.50
C THR A 57 24.71 -28.10 3.25
N LYS A 58 23.78 -28.69 4.02
CA LYS A 58 23.29 -30.05 3.75
C LYS A 58 22.64 -30.18 2.36
N PHE A 59 21.94 -29.13 1.91
CA PHE A 59 21.38 -29.05 0.55
C PHE A 59 22.42 -28.73 -0.54
N GLY A 60 23.67 -28.49 -0.15
CA GLY A 60 24.79 -28.20 -1.05
C GLY A 60 24.75 -26.81 -1.67
N LEU A 61 23.96 -25.87 -1.12
CA LEU A 61 23.87 -24.49 -1.63
C LEU A 61 24.94 -23.58 -1.03
N VAL A 62 25.40 -23.89 0.18
CA VAL A 62 26.40 -23.09 0.92
C VAL A 62 27.59 -23.97 1.31
N ILE A 63 28.80 -23.48 1.08
CA ILE A 63 30.06 -24.09 1.52
C ILE A 63 30.74 -23.17 2.56
N ASN A 64 31.59 -23.76 3.40
CA ASN A 64 32.41 -23.04 4.37
C ASN A 64 33.89 -23.06 3.93
N GLN A 65 34.40 -21.93 3.46
CA GLN A 65 35.83 -21.75 3.12
C GLN A 65 36.31 -20.39 3.63
N GLY A 66 36.66 -20.31 4.92
CA GLY A 66 36.99 -19.04 5.57
C GLY A 66 35.79 -18.10 5.76
N GLY A 67 34.57 -18.64 5.66
CA GLY A 67 33.30 -17.91 5.72
C GLY A 67 32.20 -18.63 4.93
N PRO A 68 30.93 -18.28 5.14
CA PRO A 68 29.82 -18.80 4.33
C PRO A 68 29.89 -18.25 2.91
N LEU A 69 29.87 -19.16 1.94
CA LEU A 69 29.97 -18.87 0.51
C LEU A 69 28.93 -19.68 -0.25
N LEU A 70 28.37 -19.11 -1.32
CA LEU A 70 27.53 -19.90 -2.22
C LEU A 70 28.38 -20.92 -2.97
N SER A 71 27.91 -22.17 -3.03
CA SER A 71 28.45 -23.17 -3.94
C SER A 71 28.03 -22.84 -5.38
N ARG A 72 28.55 -23.59 -6.36
CA ARG A 72 28.05 -23.51 -7.76
C ARG A 72 26.53 -23.74 -7.83
N LYS A 73 25.99 -24.68 -7.03
CA LYS A 73 24.54 -24.94 -6.95
C LYS A 73 23.81 -23.75 -6.32
N GLY A 74 24.39 -23.13 -5.30
CA GLY A 74 23.86 -21.92 -4.67
C GLY A 74 23.78 -20.72 -5.62
N LEU A 75 24.83 -20.49 -6.40
CA LEU A 75 24.86 -19.44 -7.42
C LEU A 75 23.75 -19.64 -8.46
N ILE A 76 23.66 -20.85 -9.01
CA ILE A 76 22.62 -21.22 -10.00
C ILE A 76 21.22 -21.04 -9.40
N TYR A 77 21.01 -21.40 -8.13
CA TYR A 77 19.73 -21.21 -7.46
C TYR A 77 19.34 -19.72 -7.39
N VAL A 78 20.25 -18.84 -6.96
CA VAL A 78 19.96 -17.41 -6.87
C VAL A 78 19.74 -16.80 -8.27
N GLU A 79 20.57 -17.16 -9.24
CA GLU A 79 20.48 -16.62 -10.60
C GLU A 79 19.19 -17.07 -11.31
N GLN A 80 18.84 -18.35 -11.25
CA GLN A 80 17.74 -18.91 -12.03
C GLN A 80 16.42 -18.96 -11.28
N GLN A 81 16.42 -19.35 -9.99
CA GLN A 81 15.18 -19.52 -9.22
C GLN A 81 14.74 -18.21 -8.56
N LEU A 82 15.69 -17.39 -8.13
CA LEU A 82 15.40 -16.07 -7.53
C LEU A 82 15.48 -14.92 -8.55
N GLY A 83 15.77 -15.21 -9.82
CA GLY A 83 15.71 -14.25 -10.92
C GLY A 83 16.86 -13.23 -10.95
N TRP A 84 18.01 -13.53 -10.36
CA TRP A 84 19.16 -12.61 -10.30
C TRP A 84 20.11 -12.70 -11.50
N SER A 85 19.90 -13.62 -12.44
CA SER A 85 20.84 -13.90 -13.54
C SER A 85 21.16 -12.70 -14.44
N THR A 86 20.24 -11.76 -14.60
CA THR A 86 20.43 -10.58 -15.46
C THR A 86 20.85 -9.33 -14.68
N ILE A 87 20.72 -9.36 -13.35
CA ILE A 87 20.94 -8.19 -12.51
C ILE A 87 22.43 -7.87 -12.44
N ASN A 88 22.78 -6.60 -12.68
CA ASN A 88 24.13 -6.11 -12.45
C ASN A 88 24.38 -6.03 -10.95
N LYS A 89 24.89 -7.12 -10.39
CA LYS A 89 25.19 -7.27 -8.96
C LYS A 89 26.08 -6.17 -8.41
N ASP A 90 27.16 -5.81 -9.10
CA ASP A 90 28.11 -4.82 -8.61
C ASP A 90 27.46 -3.42 -8.55
N TYR A 91 26.64 -3.09 -9.55
CA TYR A 91 25.88 -1.84 -9.56
C TYR A 91 24.77 -1.84 -8.50
N TYR A 92 24.03 -2.95 -8.36
CA TYR A 92 23.04 -3.13 -7.30
C TYR A 92 23.65 -2.89 -5.91
N LEU A 93 24.80 -3.51 -5.65
CA LEU A 93 25.52 -3.36 -4.39
C LEU A 93 26.05 -1.93 -4.19
N LYS A 94 26.52 -1.27 -5.26
CA LYS A 94 26.90 0.15 -5.24
C LYS A 94 25.71 1.02 -4.83
N LEU A 95 24.52 0.76 -5.35
CA LEU A 95 23.30 1.49 -5.00
C LEU A 95 22.87 1.24 -3.55
N LEU A 96 23.06 0.04 -2.99
CA LEU A 96 22.77 -0.20 -1.56
C LEU A 96 23.72 0.57 -0.63
N ASN A 97 24.99 0.69 -1.00
CA ASN A 97 26.03 1.17 -0.08
C ASN A 97 26.41 2.65 -0.29
N SER A 98 26.06 3.27 -1.43
CA SER A 98 26.45 4.65 -1.76
C SER A 98 25.26 5.60 -1.88
N GLN A 99 25.14 6.53 -0.94
CA GLN A 99 24.15 7.60 -1.01
C GLN A 99 24.36 8.51 -2.21
N THR A 100 25.62 8.78 -2.58
CA THR A 100 25.97 9.59 -3.75
C THR A 100 25.45 8.93 -5.04
N GLU A 101 25.65 7.61 -5.17
CA GLU A 101 25.19 6.88 -6.36
C GLU A 101 23.66 6.87 -6.45
N ARG A 102 22.96 6.61 -5.33
CA ARG A 102 21.50 6.69 -5.28
C ARG A 102 21.00 8.07 -5.66
N THR A 103 21.66 9.13 -5.18
CA THR A 103 21.26 10.51 -5.47
C THR A 103 21.43 10.85 -6.94
N TYR A 104 22.54 10.40 -7.55
CA TYR A 104 22.79 10.56 -8.98
C TYR A 104 21.73 9.84 -9.82
N LEU A 105 21.51 8.53 -9.56
CA LEU A 105 20.52 7.74 -10.29
C LEU A 105 19.09 8.27 -10.07
N SER A 106 18.75 8.72 -8.85
CA SER A 106 17.45 9.30 -8.56
C SER A 106 17.16 10.53 -9.43
N LYS A 107 18.14 11.43 -9.60
CA LYS A 107 17.99 12.60 -10.48
C LYS A 107 17.81 12.18 -11.94
N GLN A 108 18.55 11.18 -12.39
CA GLN A 108 18.42 10.65 -13.74
C GLN A 108 17.02 10.06 -13.97
N LEU A 109 16.51 9.25 -13.04
CA LEU A 109 15.19 8.65 -13.12
C LEU A 109 14.07 9.70 -13.12
N VAL A 110 14.18 10.74 -12.30
CA VAL A 110 13.23 11.87 -12.29
C VAL A 110 13.23 12.59 -13.65
N ALA A 111 14.40 12.86 -14.23
CA ALA A 111 14.49 13.50 -15.53
C ALA A 111 13.90 12.64 -16.65
N GLU A 112 14.17 11.33 -16.62
CA GLU A 112 13.65 10.35 -17.59
C GLU A 112 12.13 10.19 -17.48
N LEU A 113 11.57 10.13 -16.26
CA LEU A 113 10.12 10.16 -16.04
C LEU A 113 9.51 11.46 -16.54
N SER A 114 10.09 12.61 -16.19
CA SER A 114 9.59 13.93 -16.58
C SER A 114 9.53 14.08 -18.11
N ALA A 115 10.54 13.58 -18.83
CA ALA A 115 10.58 13.60 -20.28
C ALA A 115 9.71 12.51 -20.94
N GLY A 116 9.54 11.37 -20.26
CA GLY A 116 8.89 10.20 -20.82
C GLY A 116 7.39 10.08 -20.55
N VAL A 117 6.87 10.78 -19.54
CA VAL A 117 5.45 10.78 -19.20
C VAL A 117 4.65 11.57 -20.23
N LEU A 118 3.63 10.93 -20.80
CA LEU A 118 2.78 11.49 -21.85
C LEU A 118 1.38 11.73 -21.32
N GLN A 119 0.85 12.94 -21.57
CA GLN A 119 -0.58 13.27 -21.36
C GLN A 119 -1.11 12.97 -19.95
N ARG A 120 -0.34 13.23 -18.89
CA ARG A 120 -0.84 13.09 -17.51
C ARG A 120 -2.09 13.97 -17.33
N PRO A 121 -3.25 13.39 -17.01
CA PRO A 121 -4.47 14.17 -16.84
C PRO A 121 -4.33 15.14 -15.65
N PRO A 122 -5.10 16.23 -15.60
CA PRO A 122 -5.17 17.07 -14.41
C PRO A 122 -5.75 16.27 -13.23
N VAL A 123 -5.47 16.72 -12.01
CA VAL A 123 -6.04 16.10 -10.79
C VAL A 123 -7.57 16.17 -10.79
N GLU A 124 -8.23 15.05 -10.49
CA GLU A 124 -9.68 14.98 -10.26
C GLU A 124 -9.95 14.99 -8.75
N VAL A 125 -10.22 16.19 -8.23
CA VAL A 125 -10.42 16.44 -6.79
C VAL A 125 -11.58 15.63 -6.21
N ARG A 126 -12.58 15.25 -7.02
CA ARG A 126 -13.70 14.40 -6.55
C ARG A 126 -13.25 13.02 -6.08
N TYR A 127 -12.10 12.54 -6.56
CA TYR A 127 -11.50 11.28 -6.16
C TYR A 127 -10.38 11.44 -5.13
N ASP A 128 -10.32 12.60 -4.45
CA ASP A 128 -9.25 12.96 -3.52
C ASP A 128 -7.83 12.92 -4.15
N GLN A 129 -7.72 13.02 -5.47
CA GLN A 129 -6.42 12.96 -6.16
C GLN A 129 -5.53 14.15 -5.79
N ALA A 130 -4.28 13.83 -5.49
CA ALA A 130 -3.21 14.79 -5.32
C ALA A 130 -1.92 14.11 -5.76
N PHE A 131 -1.31 14.63 -6.82
CA PHE A 131 -0.11 14.02 -7.39
C PHE A 131 1.09 14.15 -6.46
N ALA A 132 1.71 13.04 -6.12
CA ALA A 132 3.04 12.98 -5.59
C ALA A 132 4.05 13.59 -6.58
N THR A 133 5.13 14.14 -6.04
CA THR A 133 6.27 14.58 -6.86
C THR A 133 6.97 13.38 -7.49
N LEU A 134 7.61 13.57 -8.65
CA LEU A 134 8.35 12.49 -9.30
C LEU A 134 9.51 11.99 -8.42
N GLU A 135 10.09 12.87 -7.59
CA GLU A 135 11.07 12.51 -6.56
C GLU A 135 10.49 11.52 -5.56
N THR A 136 9.23 11.70 -5.15
CA THR A 136 8.52 10.78 -4.26
C THR A 136 8.33 9.43 -4.94
N SER A 137 7.83 9.40 -6.18
CA SER A 137 7.64 8.17 -6.94
C SER A 137 8.95 7.38 -7.10
N VAL A 138 10.06 8.07 -7.38
CA VAL A 138 11.40 7.45 -7.45
C VAL A 138 11.88 6.98 -6.06
N ALA A 139 11.66 7.75 -5.00
CA ALA A 139 12.01 7.34 -3.65
C ALA A 139 11.23 6.08 -3.19
N ARG A 140 9.94 5.97 -3.55
CA ARG A 140 9.13 4.76 -3.35
C ARG A 140 9.77 3.56 -4.07
N ALA A 141 10.22 3.71 -5.31
CA ALA A 141 10.92 2.64 -6.03
C ALA A 141 12.23 2.20 -5.34
N PHE A 142 13.04 3.16 -4.86
CA PHE A 142 14.26 2.85 -4.08
C PHE A 142 13.96 2.13 -2.76
N SER A 143 12.75 2.27 -2.21
CA SER A 143 12.35 1.56 -1.00
C SER A 143 12.25 0.05 -1.21
N LEU A 144 11.88 -0.37 -2.42
CA LEU A 144 11.86 -1.78 -2.82
C LEU A 144 13.28 -2.31 -3.04
N LEU A 145 14.15 -1.50 -3.66
CA LEU A 145 15.56 -1.86 -3.87
C LEU A 145 16.25 -2.14 -2.54
N ALA A 146 16.04 -1.27 -1.55
CA ALA A 146 16.64 -1.39 -0.21
C ALA A 146 16.18 -2.64 0.56
N LYS A 147 15.07 -3.27 0.15
CA LYS A 147 14.51 -4.48 0.77
C LYS A 147 14.61 -5.72 -0.13
N HIS A 148 15.31 -5.63 -1.26
CA HIS A 148 15.40 -6.70 -2.27
C HIS A 148 14.06 -7.13 -2.87
N GLN A 149 13.07 -6.24 -2.88
CA GLN A 149 11.69 -6.49 -3.31
C GLN A 149 11.43 -6.06 -4.77
N LEU A 150 12.47 -5.72 -5.52
CA LEU A 150 12.37 -5.43 -6.95
C LEU A 150 12.51 -6.70 -7.80
N VAL A 151 13.46 -7.57 -7.45
CA VAL A 151 13.84 -8.71 -8.28
C VAL A 151 12.92 -9.89 -7.96
N ASN A 152 12.29 -10.47 -8.99
CA ASN A 152 11.42 -11.65 -8.87
C ASN A 152 10.22 -11.49 -7.91
N HIS A 153 9.75 -10.26 -7.70
CA HIS A 153 8.55 -9.95 -6.93
C HIS A 153 7.44 -9.44 -7.86
N ARG A 154 6.19 -9.79 -7.55
CA ARG A 154 4.99 -9.23 -8.17
C ARG A 154 4.55 -8.01 -7.37
N VAL A 155 4.61 -6.84 -7.99
CA VAL A 155 4.27 -5.55 -7.40
C VAL A 155 2.91 -5.09 -7.97
N LEU A 156 1.98 -4.77 -7.08
CA LEU A 156 0.69 -4.20 -7.40
C LEU A 156 0.62 -2.74 -6.95
N PHE A 157 -0.01 -1.91 -7.78
CA PHE A 157 -0.42 -0.56 -7.43
C PHE A 157 -1.95 -0.49 -7.39
N LEU A 158 -2.52 -0.16 -6.22
CA LEU A 158 -3.94 0.12 -6.06
C LEU A 158 -4.16 1.63 -6.17
N GLY A 159 -4.45 2.08 -7.39
CA GLY A 159 -4.29 3.47 -7.83
C GLY A 159 -2.83 3.76 -8.18
N ASP A 160 -2.60 4.49 -9.27
CA ASP A 160 -1.25 4.96 -9.63
C ASP A 160 -1.27 6.29 -10.41
N ASP A 161 -2.08 7.24 -9.92
CA ASP A 161 -2.06 8.61 -10.41
C ASP A 161 -0.68 9.27 -10.24
N ASP A 162 0.12 8.78 -9.27
CA ASP A 162 1.50 9.15 -8.94
C ASP A 162 2.57 8.62 -9.89
N LEU A 163 2.23 7.70 -10.80
CA LEU A 163 3.16 7.11 -11.77
C LEU A 163 4.33 6.36 -11.10
N THR A 164 4.11 5.82 -9.90
CA THR A 164 5.12 5.07 -9.14
C THR A 164 5.47 3.75 -9.85
N SER A 165 4.51 3.15 -10.56
CA SER A 165 4.74 1.95 -11.37
C SER A 165 5.83 2.17 -12.44
N LEU A 166 5.80 3.32 -13.12
CA LEU A 166 6.80 3.68 -14.13
C LEU A 166 8.19 3.88 -13.51
N ALA A 167 8.25 4.50 -12.31
CA ALA A 167 9.50 4.67 -11.58
C ALA A 167 10.13 3.33 -11.19
N VAL A 168 9.31 2.37 -10.75
CA VAL A 168 9.73 0.99 -10.46
C VAL A 168 10.25 0.30 -11.72
N GLY A 169 9.52 0.40 -12.84
CA GLY A 169 9.94 -0.15 -14.13
C GLY A 169 11.28 0.40 -14.61
N LEU A 170 11.48 1.72 -14.55
CA LEU A 170 12.75 2.33 -14.92
C LEU A 170 13.90 1.91 -14.02
N LEU A 171 13.69 1.89 -12.69
CA LEU A 171 14.74 1.46 -11.77
C LEU A 171 15.15 0.00 -12.05
N LEU A 172 14.19 -0.90 -12.28
CA LEU A 172 14.42 -2.28 -12.71
C LEU A 172 15.26 -2.37 -13.99
N LYS A 173 14.93 -1.55 -15.00
CA LYS A 173 15.69 -1.45 -16.25
C LYS A 173 17.14 -1.06 -16.00
N LYS A 174 17.40 -0.05 -15.16
CA LYS A 174 18.75 0.46 -14.85
C LYS A 174 19.62 -0.56 -14.09
N ILE A 175 19.05 -1.42 -13.26
CA ILE A 175 19.80 -2.42 -12.50
C ILE A 175 20.06 -3.73 -13.25
N GLY A 176 19.66 -3.84 -14.52
CA GLY A 176 19.96 -5.01 -15.37
C GLY A 176 18.76 -5.88 -15.72
N ARG A 177 17.61 -5.28 -16.04
CA ARG A 177 16.42 -6.06 -16.45
C ARG A 177 15.72 -5.42 -17.67
N PRO A 178 16.21 -5.65 -18.90
CA PRO A 178 15.64 -4.98 -20.08
C PRO A 178 14.28 -5.52 -20.53
N HIS A 179 13.93 -6.78 -20.22
CA HIS A 179 12.63 -7.37 -20.60
C HIS A 179 12.05 -8.22 -19.46
N ILE A 180 10.93 -7.78 -18.90
CA ILE A 180 10.18 -8.47 -17.84
C ILE A 180 9.12 -9.33 -18.51
N LYS A 181 9.51 -10.47 -19.05
CA LYS A 181 8.54 -11.56 -19.23
C LYS A 181 8.17 -12.08 -17.85
N ASN A 182 7.10 -11.52 -17.25
CA ASN A 182 6.26 -12.03 -16.16
C ASN A 182 5.73 -10.87 -15.30
N ASN A 183 4.61 -10.25 -15.69
CA ASN A 183 3.65 -9.43 -14.90
C ASN A 183 4.17 -8.88 -13.55
N ALA A 184 5.34 -8.22 -13.54
CA ALA A 184 6.00 -7.85 -12.29
C ALA A 184 5.41 -6.56 -11.73
N VAL A 185 4.78 -5.75 -12.58
CA VAL A 185 4.17 -4.49 -12.23
C VAL A 185 2.75 -4.48 -12.77
N THR A 186 1.79 -4.61 -11.87
CA THR A 186 0.36 -4.54 -12.16
C THR A 186 -0.24 -3.29 -11.53
N ILE A 187 -1.16 -2.64 -12.24
CA ILE A 187 -1.86 -1.45 -11.80
C ILE A 187 -3.36 -1.70 -11.91
N TYR A 188 -4.07 -1.42 -10.82
CA TYR A 188 -5.53 -1.32 -10.81
C TYR A 188 -5.90 0.14 -10.58
N GLU A 189 -6.59 0.75 -11.53
CA GLU A 189 -6.88 2.18 -11.55
C GLU A 189 -8.32 2.41 -12.01
N MET A 190 -9.02 3.38 -11.43
CA MET A 190 -10.41 3.65 -11.80
C MET A 190 -10.49 4.57 -13.03
N SER A 191 -9.56 5.53 -13.12
CA SER A 191 -9.54 6.53 -14.19
C SER A 191 -8.98 5.95 -15.49
N GLY A 192 -9.84 5.88 -16.51
CA GLY A 192 -9.42 5.50 -17.86
C GLY A 192 -8.38 6.45 -18.47
N GLU A 193 -8.37 7.72 -18.09
CA GLU A 193 -7.38 8.69 -18.57
C GLU A 193 -5.99 8.45 -17.96
N ILE A 194 -5.92 8.09 -16.68
CA ILE A 194 -4.66 7.70 -16.02
C ILE A 194 -4.15 6.40 -16.62
N ILE A 195 -5.03 5.41 -16.86
CA ILE A 195 -4.65 4.16 -17.54
C ILE A 195 -4.06 4.44 -18.92
N ARG A 196 -4.66 5.33 -19.71
CA ARG A 196 -4.13 5.72 -21.01
C ARG A 196 -2.73 6.35 -20.87
N CYS A 197 -2.59 7.33 -19.96
CA CYS A 197 -1.30 7.96 -19.64
C CYS A 197 -0.23 6.92 -19.27
N LEU A 198 -0.54 5.98 -18.37
CA LEU A 198 0.38 4.92 -17.93
C LEU A 198 0.82 4.03 -19.10
N LYS A 199 -0.12 3.54 -19.91
CA LYS A 199 0.17 2.67 -21.06
C LYS A 199 1.02 3.38 -22.12
N GLU A 200 0.66 4.60 -22.49
CA GLU A 200 1.41 5.38 -23.48
C GLU A 200 2.81 5.74 -22.98
N SER A 201 2.93 6.15 -21.71
CA SER A 201 4.22 6.45 -21.09
C SER A 201 5.10 5.20 -20.96
N ALA A 202 4.52 4.04 -20.64
CA ALA A 202 5.25 2.78 -20.57
C ALA A 202 5.81 2.36 -21.93
N VAL A 203 5.03 2.51 -23.01
CA VAL A 203 5.53 2.29 -24.38
C VAL A 203 6.69 3.24 -24.69
N ASN A 204 6.53 4.53 -24.39
CA ASN A 204 7.56 5.55 -24.65
C ASN A 204 8.86 5.30 -23.86
N LEU A 205 8.74 4.80 -22.63
CA LEU A 205 9.87 4.46 -21.76
C LEU A 205 10.42 3.04 -21.99
N ASP A 206 9.80 2.27 -22.90
CA ASP A 206 10.10 0.86 -23.16
C ASP A 206 10.08 0.05 -21.85
N LEU A 207 8.89 0.03 -21.23
CA LEU A 207 8.52 -0.65 -20.00
C LEU A 207 7.32 -1.57 -20.23
N GLU A 208 7.32 -2.70 -19.53
CA GLU A 208 6.21 -3.65 -19.53
C GLU A 208 5.41 -3.51 -18.23
N ILE A 209 4.14 -3.11 -18.35
CA ILE A 209 3.19 -2.99 -17.23
C ILE A 209 1.82 -3.55 -17.64
N ASP A 210 1.09 -4.06 -16.65
CA ASP A 210 -0.30 -4.47 -16.82
C ASP A 210 -1.23 -3.48 -16.13
N CYS A 211 -2.17 -2.87 -16.86
CA CYS A 211 -3.16 -1.97 -16.28
C CYS A 211 -4.58 -2.48 -16.50
N PHE A 212 -5.37 -2.51 -15.42
CA PHE A 212 -6.78 -2.88 -15.44
C PHE A 212 -7.63 -1.75 -14.85
N GLN A 213 -8.78 -1.51 -15.47
CA GLN A 213 -9.71 -0.51 -15.00
C GLN A 213 -10.66 -1.11 -13.97
N ILE A 214 -10.59 -0.63 -12.72
CA ILE A 214 -11.36 -1.18 -11.60
C ILE A 214 -11.81 -0.05 -10.68
N ASP A 215 -13.09 -0.03 -10.30
CA ASP A 215 -13.57 0.72 -9.14
C ASP A 215 -13.50 -0.20 -7.91
N PHE A 216 -12.72 0.17 -6.89
CA PHE A 216 -12.55 -0.66 -5.69
C PHE A 216 -13.81 -0.77 -4.84
N ARG A 217 -14.83 0.08 -5.06
CA ARG A 217 -16.15 -0.04 -4.43
C ARG A 217 -16.89 -1.29 -4.89
N ASP A 218 -16.66 -1.74 -6.13
CA ASP A 218 -17.29 -2.94 -6.65
C ASP A 218 -16.61 -4.20 -6.10
N SER A 219 -17.36 -5.30 -6.06
CA SER A 219 -16.81 -6.62 -5.77
C SER A 219 -15.88 -7.04 -6.90
N TYR A 220 -14.63 -7.36 -6.57
CA TYR A 220 -13.66 -7.86 -7.54
C TYR A 220 -12.93 -9.08 -6.97
N PRO A 221 -13.50 -10.30 -7.11
CA PRO A 221 -12.96 -11.51 -6.49
C PRO A 221 -11.52 -11.85 -6.90
N GLU A 222 -11.10 -11.50 -8.11
CA GLU A 222 -9.72 -11.71 -8.57
C GLU A 222 -8.69 -10.89 -7.78
N LEU A 223 -9.12 -9.80 -7.15
CA LEU A 223 -8.27 -9.03 -6.24
C LEU A 223 -7.89 -9.84 -5.01
N TYR A 224 -8.64 -10.90 -4.66
CA TYR A 224 -8.49 -11.69 -3.43
C TYR A 224 -7.73 -13.00 -3.64
N LEU A 225 -6.90 -13.06 -4.69
CA LEU A 225 -6.12 -14.26 -5.02
C LEU A 225 -4.78 -14.34 -4.27
N ASN A 226 -4.49 -13.40 -3.36
CA ASN A 226 -3.29 -13.38 -2.52
C ASN A 226 -1.99 -13.62 -3.30
N GLN A 227 -1.83 -12.94 -4.44
CA GLN A 227 -0.84 -13.29 -5.44
C GLN A 227 0.36 -12.35 -5.53
N PHE A 228 0.27 -11.17 -4.90
CA PHE A 228 1.27 -10.12 -5.00
C PHE A 228 2.19 -10.10 -3.78
N ASP A 229 3.49 -9.94 -4.02
CA ASP A 229 4.50 -9.85 -2.97
C ASP A 229 4.54 -8.45 -2.34
N VAL A 230 4.26 -7.43 -3.15
CA VAL A 230 4.28 -6.02 -2.75
C VAL A 230 3.02 -5.34 -3.26
N VAL A 231 2.35 -4.56 -2.41
CA VAL A 231 1.21 -3.73 -2.79
C VAL A 231 1.47 -2.28 -2.36
N PHE A 232 1.43 -1.34 -3.31
CA PHE A 232 1.39 0.09 -3.03
C PHE A 232 -0.05 0.58 -2.98
N VAL A 233 -0.32 1.46 -2.02
CA VAL A 233 -1.64 2.05 -1.85
C VAL A 233 -1.53 3.47 -1.28
N ASP A 234 -2.12 4.43 -1.97
CA ASP A 234 -2.30 5.82 -1.53
C ASP A 234 -3.82 6.12 -1.54
N PRO A 235 -4.54 5.71 -0.48
CA PRO A 235 -5.99 5.70 -0.48
C PRO A 235 -6.56 7.10 -0.23
N PRO A 236 -7.86 7.32 -0.48
CA PRO A 236 -8.56 8.50 0.00
C PRO A 236 -8.32 8.74 1.49
N TYR A 237 -8.12 10.00 1.89
CA TYR A 237 -7.61 10.37 3.23
C TYR A 237 -8.69 10.32 4.33
N THR A 238 -9.75 9.54 4.12
CA THR A 238 -10.80 9.26 5.10
C THR A 238 -10.58 7.88 5.74
N LEU A 239 -11.10 7.66 6.95
CA LEU A 239 -11.00 6.34 7.59
C LEU A 239 -11.75 5.24 6.81
N SER A 240 -12.86 5.61 6.16
CA SER A 240 -13.64 4.72 5.30
C SER A 240 -12.87 4.33 4.03
N GLY A 241 -12.24 5.31 3.37
CA GLY A 241 -11.38 5.07 2.21
C GLY A 241 -10.17 4.21 2.55
N LEU A 242 -9.49 4.51 3.66
CA LEU A 242 -8.40 3.67 4.17
C LEU A 242 -8.88 2.23 4.42
N LYS A 243 -10.03 2.05 5.08
CA LYS A 243 -10.59 0.71 5.35
C LYS A 243 -10.85 -0.07 4.06
N LEU A 244 -11.44 0.58 3.05
CA LEU A 244 -11.70 -0.04 1.75
C LEU A 244 -10.42 -0.51 1.08
N PHE A 245 -9.50 0.42 0.88
CA PHE A 245 -8.27 0.18 0.14
C PHE A 245 -7.33 -0.77 0.88
N LEU A 246 -7.27 -0.73 2.22
CA LEU A 246 -6.46 -1.68 2.99
C LEU A 246 -7.03 -3.10 2.91
N SER A 247 -8.36 -3.25 2.91
CA SER A 247 -9.00 -4.56 2.67
C SER A 247 -8.67 -5.10 1.29
N ARG A 248 -8.69 -4.23 0.27
CA ARG A 248 -8.29 -4.57 -1.10
C ARG A 248 -6.81 -4.97 -1.16
N ALA A 249 -5.93 -4.22 -0.49
CA ALA A 249 -4.50 -4.53 -0.43
C ALA A 249 -4.23 -5.90 0.21
N ILE A 250 -4.88 -6.22 1.34
CA ILE A 250 -4.74 -7.52 2.00
C ILE A 250 -5.24 -8.67 1.11
N GLY A 251 -6.38 -8.48 0.43
CA GLY A 251 -6.88 -9.47 -0.52
C GLY A 251 -5.87 -9.80 -1.63
N ALA A 252 -5.16 -8.77 -2.10
CA ALA A 252 -4.17 -8.91 -3.18
C ALA A 252 -2.84 -9.49 -2.71
N SER A 253 -2.41 -9.16 -1.48
CA SER A 253 -1.12 -9.57 -0.93
C SER A 253 -1.05 -11.07 -0.63
N ARG A 254 0.12 -11.68 -0.88
CA ARG A 254 0.45 -12.99 -0.30
C ARG A 254 0.38 -12.91 1.22
N LEU A 255 -0.32 -13.85 1.85
CA LEU A 255 -0.41 -13.90 3.31
C LEU A 255 0.88 -14.45 3.91
N GLY A 256 1.34 -13.84 5.01
CA GLY A 256 2.55 -14.21 5.74
C GLY A 256 3.87 -13.70 5.17
N THR A 257 3.93 -13.34 3.88
CA THR A 257 5.15 -12.82 3.22
C THR A 257 4.95 -11.50 2.50
N GLY A 258 3.70 -11.10 2.21
CA GLY A 258 3.39 -9.89 1.45
C GLY A 258 3.63 -8.62 2.25
N MET A 259 4.01 -7.57 1.53
CA MET A 259 4.31 -6.23 2.07
C MET A 259 3.39 -5.19 1.45
N ILE A 260 2.81 -4.32 2.29
CA ILE A 260 1.94 -3.23 1.87
C ILE A 260 2.62 -1.90 2.19
N TYR A 261 2.85 -1.09 1.16
CA TYR A 261 3.37 0.27 1.24
C TYR A 261 2.19 1.24 1.22
N LEU A 262 1.78 1.69 2.40
CA LEU A 262 0.65 2.58 2.60
C LEU A 262 1.13 4.02 2.77
N SER A 263 0.79 4.88 1.80
CA SER A 263 0.93 6.33 1.93
C SER A 263 -0.28 6.88 2.68
N PHE A 264 -0.06 7.49 3.85
CA PHE A 264 -1.17 8.08 4.61
C PHE A 264 -0.75 9.25 5.49
N GLY A 265 -1.55 10.31 5.48
CA GLY A 265 -1.25 11.56 6.17
C GLY A 265 -1.41 11.47 7.69
N LYS A 266 -0.72 12.36 8.41
CA LYS A 266 -0.91 12.56 9.85
C LYS A 266 -2.32 13.09 10.12
N LYS A 267 -2.99 12.51 11.11
CA LYS A 267 -4.32 12.95 11.56
C LYS A 267 -4.29 13.40 13.03
N ALA A 268 -5.40 13.96 13.50
CA ALA A 268 -5.57 14.27 14.91
C ALA A 268 -5.39 12.99 15.77
N PRO A 269 -4.95 13.09 17.05
CA PRO A 269 -4.58 11.92 17.85
C PRO A 269 -5.63 10.79 17.90
N ALA A 270 -6.91 11.13 17.99
CA ALA A 270 -7.98 10.14 18.02
C ALA A 270 -8.14 9.39 16.68
N GLU A 271 -8.02 10.09 15.55
CA GLU A 271 -8.05 9.46 14.22
C GLU A 271 -6.77 8.64 13.98
N GLN A 272 -5.62 9.13 14.45
CA GLN A 272 -4.37 8.39 14.37
C GLN A 272 -4.43 7.07 15.15
N LEU A 273 -5.04 7.06 16.33
CA LEU A 273 -5.31 5.85 17.09
C LEU A 273 -6.25 4.90 16.32
N ALA A 274 -7.33 5.43 15.74
CA ALA A 274 -8.26 4.63 14.95
C ALA A 274 -7.60 3.99 13.72
N ILE A 275 -6.65 4.67 13.07
CA ILE A 275 -5.84 4.13 11.97
C ILE A 275 -4.98 2.96 12.45
N GLN A 276 -4.28 3.11 13.57
CA GLN A 276 -3.46 2.03 14.12
C GLN A 276 -4.31 0.83 14.55
N GLN A 277 -5.46 1.07 15.16
CA GLN A 277 -6.43 0.02 15.50
C GLN A 277 -6.95 -0.68 14.23
N LEU A 278 -7.28 0.06 13.17
CA LEU A 278 -7.72 -0.52 11.90
C LEU A 278 -6.66 -1.44 11.28
N ILE A 279 -5.39 -1.03 11.31
CA ILE A 279 -4.26 -1.85 10.85
C ILE A 279 -4.13 -3.11 11.71
N SER A 280 -4.09 -2.94 13.04
CA SER A 280 -3.90 -4.04 14.00
C SER A 280 -5.05 -5.05 13.95
N ASN A 281 -6.29 -4.60 13.82
CA ASN A 281 -7.47 -5.47 13.79
C ASN A 281 -7.48 -6.41 12.57
N GLN A 282 -6.72 -6.08 11.52
CA GLN A 282 -6.56 -6.90 10.31
C GLN A 282 -5.33 -7.82 10.38
N ASN A 283 -4.73 -7.99 11.56
CA ASN A 283 -3.52 -8.76 11.82
C ASN A 283 -2.34 -8.34 10.93
N LEU A 284 -2.22 -7.04 10.64
CA LEU A 284 -1.07 -6.47 9.97
C LEU A 284 -0.04 -6.01 11.00
N ILE A 285 1.24 -6.22 10.69
CA ILE A 285 2.36 -5.72 11.49
C ILE A 285 2.87 -4.44 10.86
N VAL A 286 3.03 -3.37 11.63
CA VAL A 286 3.72 -2.16 11.19
C VAL A 286 5.22 -2.39 11.30
N ALA A 287 5.87 -2.70 10.18
CA ALA A 287 7.29 -3.01 10.11
C ALA A 287 8.18 -1.75 10.09
N ASP A 288 7.68 -0.64 9.54
CA ASP A 288 8.38 0.65 9.48
C ASP A 288 7.39 1.81 9.31
N ILE A 289 7.76 3.00 9.78
CA ILE A 289 7.03 4.25 9.54
C ILE A 289 8.05 5.32 9.15
N ARG A 290 8.01 5.75 7.88
CA ARG A 290 8.88 6.80 7.37
C ARG A 290 8.11 8.12 7.34
N ARG A 291 8.50 9.01 8.23
CA ARG A 291 7.79 10.27 8.46
C ARG A 291 8.04 11.27 7.34
N ASP A 292 6.99 11.97 6.91
CA ASP A 292 7.03 13.03 5.90
C ASP A 292 7.72 12.57 4.59
N PHE A 293 7.55 11.29 4.25
CA PHE A 293 8.22 10.63 3.14
C PHE A 293 7.63 11.06 1.79
N ASN A 294 6.30 11.07 1.67
CA ASN A 294 5.65 11.43 0.42
C ASN A 294 5.46 12.95 0.37
N GLN A 295 5.75 13.54 -0.78
CA GLN A 295 5.50 14.96 -1.05
C GLN A 295 4.54 15.09 -2.23
N TYR A 296 3.55 15.97 -2.10
CA TYR A 296 2.46 16.13 -3.06
C TYR A 296 2.38 17.56 -3.59
N GLN A 297 2.04 17.69 -4.87
CA GLN A 297 1.77 18.94 -5.56
C GLN A 297 0.37 19.44 -5.18
N GLY A 298 0.24 20.71 -4.79
CA GLY A 298 -1.06 21.35 -4.56
C GLY A 298 -1.86 20.91 -3.31
N ALA A 299 -1.39 19.92 -2.54
CA ALA A 299 -2.10 19.35 -1.39
C ALA A 299 -1.96 20.18 -0.09
N ALA A 300 -2.36 21.46 -0.12
CA ALA A 300 -2.16 22.40 0.99
C ALA A 300 -2.79 21.96 2.32
N ILE A 301 -3.88 21.16 2.30
CA ILE A 301 -4.63 20.73 3.50
C ILE A 301 -3.82 19.76 4.38
N ILE A 302 -2.96 18.93 3.78
CA ILE A 302 -2.05 18.01 4.49
C ILE A 302 -0.62 18.56 4.60
N GLY A 303 -0.43 19.86 4.34
CA GLY A 303 0.91 20.47 4.25
C GLY A 303 1.75 19.91 3.10
N GLY A 304 1.11 19.29 2.10
CA GLY A 304 1.76 18.67 0.96
C GLY A 304 2.56 17.41 1.29
N LYS A 305 2.36 16.77 2.46
CA LYS A 305 3.17 15.61 2.88
C LYS A 305 2.36 14.51 3.56
N SER A 306 2.81 13.27 3.42
CA SER A 306 2.30 12.12 4.15
C SER A 306 3.41 11.18 4.60
N ASP A 307 3.11 10.29 5.53
CA ASP A 307 4.03 9.25 5.95
C ASP A 307 3.92 8.04 5.00
N LEU A 308 4.98 7.24 4.94
CA LEU A 308 4.96 5.93 4.30
C LEU A 308 5.03 4.84 5.37
N TYR A 309 3.94 4.11 5.55
CA TYR A 309 3.87 2.93 6.41
C TYR A 309 4.29 1.72 5.58
N VAL A 310 5.17 0.89 6.16
CA VAL A 310 5.50 -0.43 5.60
C VAL A 310 4.84 -1.46 6.50
N LEU A 311 3.83 -2.14 5.97
CA LEU A 311 3.05 -3.13 6.69
C LEU A 311 3.41 -4.52 6.17
N SER A 312 3.57 -5.51 7.06
CA SER A 312 3.72 -6.91 6.65
C SER A 312 2.46 -7.69 6.99
N THR A 313 2.05 -8.55 6.06
CA THR A 313 0.98 -9.52 6.27
C THR A 313 1.45 -10.64 7.19
N THR A 314 0.51 -11.22 7.92
CA THR A 314 0.66 -12.49 8.66
C THR A 314 -0.12 -13.58 7.93
N ALA A 315 0.06 -14.84 8.34
CA ALA A 315 -0.73 -15.95 7.78
C ALA A 315 -2.24 -15.77 8.06
N ASP A 316 -2.57 -15.08 9.15
CA ASP A 316 -3.93 -14.82 9.62
C ASP A 316 -4.40 -13.40 9.27
N SER A 317 -3.67 -12.67 8.42
CA SER A 317 -4.15 -11.39 7.90
C SER A 317 -5.42 -11.60 7.09
N TYR A 318 -6.41 -10.75 7.34
CA TYR A 318 -7.71 -10.88 6.68
C TYR A 318 -8.26 -9.49 6.30
N PRO A 319 -8.95 -9.40 5.15
CA PRO A 319 -9.63 -8.17 4.76
C PRO A 319 -10.92 -8.01 5.55
N VAL A 320 -11.15 -6.85 6.16
CA VAL A 320 -12.41 -6.56 6.88
C VAL A 320 -13.61 -6.37 5.95
N ILE A 321 -13.38 -6.20 4.64
CA ILE A 321 -14.43 -6.19 3.62
C ILE A 321 -14.30 -7.47 2.78
N PRO A 322 -15.31 -8.34 2.76
CA PRO A 322 -15.25 -9.61 2.02
C PRO A 322 -15.14 -9.46 0.50
N LYS A 323 -14.60 -10.50 -0.15
CA LYS A 323 -14.38 -10.57 -1.61
C LYS A 323 -15.61 -10.34 -2.48
N ALA A 324 -16.78 -10.75 -2.00
CA ALA A 324 -18.05 -10.68 -2.73
C ALA A 324 -18.92 -9.48 -2.33
N SER A 325 -18.34 -8.52 -1.61
CA SER A 325 -19.08 -7.37 -1.08
C SER A 325 -18.75 -6.09 -1.84
N ASN A 326 -19.80 -5.48 -2.39
CA ASN A 326 -19.78 -4.08 -2.81
C ASN A 326 -19.67 -3.17 -1.57
N TRP A 327 -19.06 -2.01 -1.76
CA TRP A 327 -18.89 -0.99 -0.74
C TRP A 327 -19.72 0.24 -1.07
N ASN A 328 -20.76 0.47 -0.28
CA ASN A 328 -21.74 1.54 -0.54
C ASN A 328 -21.55 2.76 0.38
N GLN A 329 -20.49 2.81 1.19
CA GLN A 329 -20.22 3.96 2.04
C GLN A 329 -19.34 4.98 1.32
N PHE A 330 -19.50 6.25 1.69
CA PHE A 330 -18.62 7.33 1.22
C PHE A 330 -17.17 7.08 1.61
N ILE A 331 -16.26 7.30 0.66
CA ILE A 331 -14.82 7.08 0.82
C ILE A 331 -14.01 8.34 0.56
N TYR A 332 -14.50 9.26 -0.27
CA TYR A 332 -13.79 10.49 -0.60
C TYR A 332 -14.09 11.60 0.41
N THR A 333 -13.14 12.51 0.61
CA THR A 333 -13.25 13.63 1.54
C THR A 333 -14.41 14.54 1.15
N GLY A 334 -14.63 14.76 -0.15
CA GLY A 334 -15.76 15.51 -0.67
C GLY A 334 -17.13 14.88 -0.36
N GLU A 335 -17.21 13.56 -0.25
CA GLU A 335 -18.43 12.83 0.09
C GLU A 335 -18.67 12.79 1.61
N VAL A 336 -17.62 12.63 2.41
CA VAL A 336 -17.72 12.55 3.88
C VAL A 336 -17.93 13.93 4.51
N ASN A 337 -17.26 14.95 3.98
CA ASN A 337 -17.35 16.33 4.45
C ASN A 337 -18.14 17.19 3.48
N ILE A 338 -19.45 16.92 3.37
CA ILE A 338 -20.38 17.76 2.60
C ILE A 338 -20.45 19.13 3.26
N LYS A 339 -19.57 20.03 2.85
CA LYS A 339 -19.66 21.45 3.21
C LYS A 339 -20.62 22.08 2.20
N GLN A 340 -21.78 22.52 2.66
CA GLN A 340 -22.60 23.47 1.90
C GLN A 340 -21.80 24.77 1.79
N VAL A 341 -21.03 24.89 0.70
CA VAL A 341 -20.25 26.10 0.43
C VAL A 341 -21.04 26.96 -0.52
N ILE A 342 -21.38 28.18 -0.10
CA ILE A 342 -22.06 29.14 -0.97
C ILE A 342 -21.01 30.17 -1.37
N TYR A 343 -20.84 30.42 -2.67
CA TYR A 343 -20.01 31.52 -3.18
C TYR A 343 -20.88 32.71 -3.55
N ARG A 344 -20.33 33.92 -3.36
CA ARG A 344 -20.97 35.19 -3.71
C ARG A 344 -20.10 35.95 -4.71
N CYS A 345 -20.69 36.38 -5.82
CA CYS A 345 -20.01 37.32 -6.72
C CYS A 345 -19.96 38.70 -6.05
N PRO A 346 -18.77 39.31 -5.84
CA PRO A 346 -18.68 40.63 -5.22
C PRO A 346 -19.24 41.76 -6.10
N ASN A 347 -19.35 41.53 -7.41
CA ASN A 347 -19.80 42.56 -8.36
C ASN A 347 -21.33 42.68 -8.43
N CYS A 348 -22.05 41.55 -8.49
CA CYS A 348 -23.51 41.53 -8.63
C CYS A 348 -24.23 40.87 -7.44
N GLN A 349 -23.51 40.44 -6.41
CA GLN A 349 -24.03 39.77 -5.22
C GLN A 349 -24.71 38.41 -5.46
N GLN A 350 -24.73 37.91 -6.70
CA GLN A 350 -25.31 36.60 -7.03
C GLN A 350 -24.68 35.48 -6.21
N LEU A 351 -25.53 34.61 -5.68
CA LEU A 351 -25.15 33.43 -4.90
C LEU A 351 -25.04 32.19 -5.79
N PHE A 352 -24.02 31.39 -5.49
CA PHE A 352 -23.70 30.13 -6.16
C PHE A 352 -23.56 29.06 -5.08
N PRO A 353 -24.66 28.37 -4.71
CA PRO A 353 -24.59 27.24 -3.80
C PRO A 353 -23.85 26.09 -4.48
N MET A 354 -22.83 25.56 -3.81
CA MET A 354 -22.15 24.34 -4.24
C MET A 354 -22.90 23.17 -3.60
N GLU A 355 -23.83 22.59 -4.35
CA GLU A 355 -24.54 21.39 -3.91
C GLU A 355 -23.60 20.19 -4.00
N GLY A 356 -23.41 19.51 -2.86
CA GLY A 356 -22.58 18.32 -2.78
C GLY A 356 -23.11 17.24 -3.72
N LEU A 357 -22.20 16.71 -4.55
CA LEU A 357 -22.37 15.60 -5.50
C LEU A 357 -22.91 15.91 -6.91
N THR A 358 -23.30 17.14 -7.25
CA THR A 358 -23.54 17.47 -8.66
C THR A 358 -22.22 17.71 -9.40
N PRO A 359 -22.03 17.15 -10.61
CA PRO A 359 -20.85 17.42 -11.41
C PRO A 359 -20.86 18.89 -11.83
N ILE A 360 -19.69 19.53 -11.80
CA ILE A 360 -19.42 20.85 -12.39
C ILE A 360 -19.87 22.02 -11.53
N VAL A 361 -19.16 22.30 -10.43
CA VAL A 361 -18.57 23.62 -10.17
C VAL A 361 -17.43 23.39 -9.17
N THR A 362 -16.17 23.47 -9.57
CA THR A 362 -15.10 23.83 -8.62
C THR A 362 -14.99 25.36 -8.58
N ILE A 363 -14.39 25.95 -7.55
CA ILE A 363 -14.20 27.41 -7.54
C ILE A 363 -13.34 27.87 -8.72
N GLU A 364 -12.43 27.03 -9.20
CA GLU A 364 -11.63 27.21 -10.40
C GLU A 364 -12.51 27.28 -11.66
N MET A 365 -13.42 26.32 -11.85
CA MET A 365 -14.37 26.34 -12.98
C MET A 365 -15.32 27.54 -12.92
N LEU A 366 -15.73 27.96 -11.72
CA LEU A 366 -16.57 29.15 -11.53
C LEU A 366 -15.81 30.42 -11.93
N LYS A 367 -14.51 30.52 -11.60
CA LYS A 367 -13.63 31.61 -12.02
C LYS A 367 -13.36 31.60 -13.53
N GLU A 368 -13.25 30.42 -14.12
CA GLU A 368 -13.02 30.24 -15.56
C GLU A 368 -14.24 30.65 -16.38
N LYS A 369 -15.43 30.13 -16.04
CA LYS A 369 -16.70 30.47 -16.68
C LYS A 369 -17.15 31.91 -16.41
N GLY A 370 -16.79 32.46 -15.25
CA GLY A 370 -17.24 33.78 -14.81
C GLY A 370 -18.69 33.77 -14.30
N CYS A 371 -19.08 34.83 -13.61
CA CYS A 371 -20.41 34.96 -13.03
C CYS A 371 -21.46 35.05 -14.15
N SER A 372 -22.47 34.18 -14.11
CA SER A 372 -23.57 34.13 -15.08
C SER A 372 -24.35 35.44 -15.24
N MET A 373 -24.31 36.32 -14.23
CA MET A 373 -25.05 37.59 -14.24
C MET A 373 -24.23 38.80 -14.68
N CYS A 374 -22.90 38.78 -14.50
CA CYS A 374 -22.08 39.97 -14.73
C CYS A 374 -20.69 39.71 -15.33
N GLY A 375 -20.36 38.45 -15.67
CA GLY A 375 -19.07 38.05 -16.24
C GLY A 375 -17.88 38.13 -15.25
N GLY A 376 -18.10 38.51 -13.99
CA GLY A 376 -17.03 38.67 -13.01
C GLY A 376 -16.32 37.34 -12.68
N LYS A 377 -14.99 37.34 -12.64
CA LYS A 377 -14.16 36.14 -12.37
C LYS A 377 -13.70 36.00 -10.91
N LYS A 378 -14.19 36.85 -10.01
CA LYS A 378 -13.88 36.82 -8.57
C LYS A 378 -15.10 36.36 -7.80
N PHE A 379 -14.89 35.52 -6.78
CA PHE A 379 -15.96 34.96 -5.95
C PHE A 379 -15.50 34.91 -4.50
N ALA A 380 -16.35 35.38 -3.59
CA ALA A 380 -16.12 35.36 -2.14
C ALA A 380 -16.87 34.19 -1.52
N ARG A 381 -16.21 33.41 -0.67
CA ARG A 381 -16.85 32.29 0.04
C ARG A 381 -17.71 32.82 1.18
N LEU A 382 -18.97 32.42 1.24
CA LEU A 382 -19.82 32.58 2.41
C LEU A 382 -19.62 31.37 3.32
N THR A 383 -19.06 31.61 4.49
CA THR A 383 -19.10 30.65 5.60
C THR A 383 -20.50 30.69 6.21
N PRO A 384 -21.18 29.53 6.38
CA PRO A 384 -22.37 29.47 7.22
C PRO A 384 -22.01 30.02 8.61
N ASN A 385 -22.84 30.93 9.14
CA ASN A 385 -22.67 31.44 10.49
C ASN A 385 -22.80 30.28 11.49
N ALA A 386 -21.88 30.29 12.46
CA ALA A 386 -21.74 29.41 13.62
C ALA A 386 -21.36 27.93 13.33
N PRO A 387 -20.35 27.39 14.03
CA PRO A 387 -20.25 25.94 14.14
C PRO A 387 -21.53 25.47 14.84
N ILE A 388 -22.29 24.57 14.20
CA ILE A 388 -23.19 23.71 14.96
C ILE A 388 -22.28 23.06 16.00
N GLN A 389 -22.42 23.44 17.26
CA GLN A 389 -21.86 22.70 18.37
C GLN A 389 -22.47 21.30 18.24
N LYS A 390 -21.77 20.40 17.57
CA LYS A 390 -22.03 18.97 17.70
C LYS A 390 -21.68 18.67 19.15
N SER A 391 -22.68 18.76 20.02
CA SER A 391 -22.57 18.17 21.35
C SER A 391 -22.19 16.71 21.08
N LYS A 392 -21.01 16.30 21.53
CA LYS A 392 -20.62 14.89 21.48
C LYS A 392 -21.46 14.19 22.55
N GLN A 393 -22.73 13.96 22.24
CA GLN A 393 -23.55 13.08 23.03
C GLN A 393 -23.11 11.66 22.70
N ARG A 394 -22.55 10.96 23.71
CA ARG A 394 -22.25 9.53 23.60
C ARG A 394 -23.60 8.83 23.43
N LEU A 395 -23.92 8.44 22.20
CA LEU A 395 -25.20 7.79 21.87
C LEU A 395 -25.29 6.36 22.43
N GLY A 396 -24.16 5.77 22.81
CA GLY A 396 -24.09 4.45 23.41
C GLY A 396 -22.65 3.93 23.46
N ASN A 397 -22.51 2.72 23.99
CA ASN A 397 -21.26 1.96 23.99
C ASN A 397 -21.39 0.80 23.02
N HIS A 398 -20.42 0.64 22.13
CA HIS A 398 -20.28 -0.59 21.35
C HIS A 398 -19.32 -1.51 22.10
N TYR A 399 -19.77 -2.74 22.37
CA TYR A 399 -18.97 -3.79 22.95
C TYR A 399 -18.78 -4.88 21.90
N LEU A 400 -17.54 -5.25 21.61
CA LEU A 400 -17.19 -6.48 20.89
C LEU A 400 -16.96 -7.55 21.97
N LEU A 401 -17.65 -8.68 21.86
CA LEU A 401 -17.59 -9.76 22.83
C LEU A 401 -17.17 -11.03 22.08
N ASP A 402 -15.94 -11.48 22.34
CA ASP A 402 -15.42 -12.74 21.84
C ASP A 402 -15.52 -13.81 22.94
N LEU A 403 -15.95 -15.01 22.56
CA LEU A 403 -16.06 -16.14 23.47
C LEU A 403 -14.79 -16.99 23.40
N ASN A 404 -13.95 -16.94 24.43
CA ASN A 404 -12.74 -17.76 24.54
C ASN A 404 -13.01 -19.06 25.32
N ASP A 405 -12.26 -20.13 25.00
CA ASP A 405 -12.28 -21.44 25.69
C ASP A 405 -13.64 -22.16 25.72
N CYS A 406 -14.49 -21.94 24.71
CA CYS A 406 -15.75 -22.67 24.60
C CYS A 406 -15.54 -24.08 24.02
N SER A 407 -16.13 -25.09 24.64
CA SER A 407 -16.15 -26.45 24.11
C SER A 407 -17.03 -26.54 22.86
N GLU A 408 -16.68 -27.42 21.90
CA GLU A 408 -17.44 -27.63 20.65
C GLU A 408 -18.93 -27.95 20.90
N GLY A 409 -19.29 -28.49 22.07
CA GLY A 409 -20.68 -28.74 22.45
C GLY A 409 -21.52 -27.48 22.69
N ILE A 410 -20.90 -26.36 23.06
CA ILE A 410 -21.58 -25.09 23.40
C ILE A 410 -21.76 -24.22 22.15
N LEU A 411 -20.75 -24.20 21.27
CA LEU A 411 -20.78 -23.48 19.99
C LEU A 411 -21.23 -24.39 18.84
N SER A 412 -22.22 -25.25 19.09
CA SER A 412 -22.64 -26.30 18.15
C SER A 412 -23.52 -25.80 17.00
N SER A 413 -24.07 -24.58 17.08
CA SER A 413 -24.81 -23.95 15.99
C SER A 413 -24.87 -22.43 16.11
N VAL A 414 -25.09 -21.73 14.99
CA VAL A 414 -25.34 -20.27 14.98
C VAL A 414 -26.47 -19.90 15.94
N LYS A 415 -27.50 -20.74 16.03
CA LYS A 415 -28.65 -20.54 16.92
C LYS A 415 -28.28 -20.61 18.40
N SER A 416 -27.39 -21.53 18.79
CA SER A 416 -26.96 -21.62 20.20
C SER A 416 -26.11 -20.42 20.61
N VAL A 417 -25.27 -19.91 19.71
CA VAL A 417 -24.49 -18.69 19.94
C VAL A 417 -25.38 -17.46 20.06
N GLU A 418 -26.38 -17.34 19.17
CA GLU A 418 -27.39 -16.29 19.23
C GLU A 418 -28.15 -16.30 20.56
N GLU A 419 -28.62 -17.46 21.02
CA GLU A 419 -29.33 -17.61 22.30
C GLU A 419 -28.46 -17.19 23.50
N ILE A 420 -27.18 -17.59 23.53
CA ILE A 420 -26.24 -17.20 24.59
C ILE A 420 -26.01 -15.69 24.60
N MET A 421 -25.81 -15.09 23.42
CA MET A 421 -25.55 -13.66 23.30
C MET A 421 -26.77 -12.81 23.68
N LEU A 422 -27.97 -13.23 23.27
CA LEU A 422 -29.22 -12.60 23.70
C LEU A 422 -29.44 -12.73 25.21
N ALA A 423 -29.08 -13.87 25.81
CA ALA A 423 -29.15 -14.05 27.26
C ALA A 423 -28.20 -13.10 28.02
N ILE A 424 -26.98 -12.87 27.51
CA ILE A 424 -26.04 -11.89 28.07
C ILE A 424 -26.62 -10.47 27.98
N ILE A 425 -27.20 -10.11 26.83
CA ILE A 425 -27.84 -8.81 26.62
C ILE A 425 -28.97 -8.60 27.64
N CYS A 426 -29.82 -9.60 27.86
CA CYS A 426 -30.88 -9.54 28.86
C CYS A 426 -30.33 -9.38 30.28
N LYS A 427 -29.30 -10.16 30.64
CA LYS A 427 -28.68 -10.11 31.98
C LYS A 427 -27.99 -8.78 32.26
N CYS A 428 -27.39 -8.18 31.23
CA CYS A 428 -26.68 -6.90 31.31
C CYS A 428 -27.57 -5.68 31.00
N GLN A 429 -28.88 -5.88 30.76
CA GLN A 429 -29.84 -4.82 30.43
C GLN A 429 -29.41 -3.96 29.23
N LEU A 430 -28.83 -4.60 28.19
CA LEU A 430 -28.37 -3.92 26.98
C LEU A 430 -29.52 -3.74 25.98
N THR A 431 -29.48 -2.68 25.16
CA THR A 431 -30.45 -2.47 24.07
C THR A 431 -29.91 -3.07 22.77
N VAL A 432 -30.64 -4.01 22.19
CA VAL A 432 -30.28 -4.62 20.90
C VAL A 432 -30.70 -3.67 19.77
N VAL A 433 -29.72 -3.12 19.05
CA VAL A 433 -29.97 -2.22 17.91
C VAL A 433 -30.07 -3.00 16.60
N ASN A 434 -29.24 -4.03 16.42
CA ASN A 434 -29.26 -4.99 15.32
C ASN A 434 -28.43 -6.24 15.70
N HIS A 435 -28.71 -7.42 15.14
CA HIS A 435 -27.87 -8.62 15.30
C HIS A 435 -27.94 -9.52 14.06
N CYS A 436 -26.78 -9.98 13.59
CA CYS A 436 -26.65 -10.96 12.51
C CYS A 436 -25.60 -12.00 12.92
N PHE A 437 -26.05 -13.20 13.28
CA PHE A 437 -25.17 -14.34 13.61
C PHE A 437 -24.95 -15.18 12.35
N HIS A 438 -23.72 -15.61 12.09
CA HIS A 438 -23.32 -16.34 10.88
C HIS A 438 -22.50 -17.58 11.22
#